data_AF-A0AAE3NE77-F1
#
_entry.id   AF-A0AAE3NE77-F1
#
_cell.length_a   1.000
_cell.length_b   1.000
_cell.length_c   1.000
_cell.angle_alpha   90.00
_cell.angle_beta   90.00
_cell.angle_gamma   90.00
#
_symmetry.space_group_name_H-M   'P 1'
#
loop_
_entity.id
_entity.type
_entity.pdbx_description
1 polymer ?
#
loop_
_entity_poly.entity_id
_entity_poly.type
_entity_poly.pdbx_seq_one_letter_code
_entity_poly.pdbx_strand_id
1 'polypeptide(L)'
;MSVVSSANSASVSSPSTSAPAAPSPSPRHIRLTSHSSGLGSIPIRWGAATAQERGPVVGTTTNRAHRNVIGTHSGSYSVYRALAVAAGALKREHKADLTNTSPTDVIGPYPQWSDPGRIVSLDPWGASVAEVYAGELAAGYDIRPTIAVTQAHVILPEVIDALQKGRLKADGKFLTPGGAAVVTKVAVEPVWYLPEVARRFNCSETDLRRVLFEETGGMYPELVTRSDLEVFLPPIGGQTLYIFGKPRDLADTSVELTARIHDECNGSDVFGSDICTCRPYLTHAIEECIAGAQRGGVGLIAYSRKEGRALGEVTKFLVYNARKRQVGGDTADQYFARTECVAGVQDMRFQELMPDVFHWLGIQKIHRLVSMSNMKFDAITGSGIAVGERINIPDELIPADARVEMDAKMAAGYFTPGVVPDAEELKKAKGRGLSE
;
A
#
# COMPACT_ATOMS: atom_id res chain seq x y z
N MET A 1 77.83 -31.92 -34.22
CA MET A 1 77.62 -31.48 -35.61
C MET A 1 76.62 -32.42 -36.26
N SER A 2 75.75 -31.93 -37.16
CA SER A 2 74.42 -32.45 -37.57
C SER A 2 73.30 -31.93 -36.68
N VAL A 3 72.16 -31.41 -37.14
CA VAL A 3 71.37 -31.74 -38.35
C VAL A 3 70.66 -30.48 -38.92
N VAL A 4 70.61 -30.46 -40.25
CA VAL A 4 69.68 -29.86 -41.24
C VAL A 4 68.28 -29.41 -40.75
N SER A 5 67.78 -28.27 -41.25
CA SER A 5 66.50 -28.16 -42.02
C SER A 5 65.94 -26.73 -42.01
N SER A 6 65.87 -26.14 -43.19
CA SER A 6 65.22 -24.86 -43.51
C SER A 6 63.75 -25.09 -43.87
N ALA A 7 62.84 -24.42 -43.17
CA ALA A 7 61.42 -24.37 -43.51
C ALA A 7 60.88 -22.93 -43.39
N ASN A 8 60.17 -22.52 -44.43
CA ASN A 8 59.41 -21.28 -44.58
C ASN A 8 58.50 -20.98 -43.38
N SER A 9 58.58 -19.77 -42.83
CA SER A 9 57.57 -19.21 -41.94
C SER A 9 56.66 -18.24 -42.70
N ALA A 10 55.41 -18.66 -42.90
CA ALA A 10 54.33 -17.80 -43.32
C ALA A 10 53.96 -16.81 -42.18
N SER A 11 53.78 -15.55 -42.54
CA SER A 11 53.35 -14.47 -41.65
C SER A 11 51.89 -14.67 -41.21
N VAL A 12 51.69 -15.06 -39.95
CA VAL A 12 50.36 -15.06 -39.31
C VAL A 12 50.14 -13.68 -38.70
N SER A 13 49.17 -12.93 -39.24
CA SER A 13 48.71 -11.65 -38.70
C SER A 13 47.93 -11.87 -37.40
N SER A 14 48.44 -11.33 -36.30
CA SER A 14 47.79 -11.30 -34.99
C SER A 14 46.48 -10.48 -35.05
N PRO A 15 45.35 -10.97 -34.52
CA PRO A 15 44.16 -10.14 -34.37
C PRO A 15 44.39 -9.13 -33.24
N SER A 16 44.17 -7.85 -33.53
CA SER A 16 44.21 -6.75 -32.58
C SER A 16 43.15 -6.95 -31.49
N THR A 17 43.57 -7.26 -30.27
CA THR A 17 42.73 -7.25 -29.09
C THR A 17 42.38 -5.80 -28.73
N SER A 18 41.20 -5.34 -29.15
CA SER A 18 40.62 -4.10 -28.63
C SER A 18 40.33 -4.30 -27.14
N ALA A 19 41.07 -3.62 -26.28
CA ALA A 19 40.79 -3.56 -24.86
C ALA A 19 39.35 -3.08 -24.62
N PRO A 20 38.60 -3.67 -23.66
CA PRO A 20 37.29 -3.16 -23.29
C PRO A 20 37.42 -1.73 -22.78
N ALA A 21 36.62 -0.82 -23.33
CA ALA A 21 36.58 0.57 -22.92
C ALA A 21 36.33 0.67 -21.40
N ALA A 22 37.17 1.43 -20.71
CA ALA A 22 37.04 1.67 -19.28
C ALA A 22 35.65 2.26 -18.96
N PRO A 23 35.00 1.84 -17.85
CA PRO A 23 33.75 2.44 -17.43
C PRO A 23 33.98 3.93 -17.16
N SER A 24 33.14 4.77 -17.78
CA SER A 24 33.14 6.22 -17.57
C SER A 24 33.03 6.54 -16.07
N PRO A 25 33.85 7.45 -15.53
CA PRO A 25 33.85 7.75 -14.10
C PRO A 25 32.48 8.28 -13.66
N SER A 26 31.95 7.70 -12.59
CA SER A 26 30.76 8.17 -11.89
C SER A 26 30.94 9.64 -11.50
N PRO A 27 29.92 10.52 -11.69
CA PRO A 27 30.07 11.94 -11.44
C PRO A 27 30.42 12.21 -9.96
N ARG A 28 31.57 12.87 -9.73
CA ARG A 28 32.10 13.24 -8.40
C ARG A 28 31.27 14.29 -7.65
N HIS A 29 30.32 14.95 -8.31
CA HIS A 29 29.51 16.01 -7.72
C HIS A 29 28.04 15.61 -7.63
N ILE A 30 27.47 15.71 -6.43
CA ILE A 30 26.02 15.65 -6.21
C ILE A 30 25.45 17.00 -6.64
N ARG A 31 24.75 17.06 -7.77
CA ARG A 31 23.94 18.22 -8.13
C ARG A 31 22.68 18.24 -7.28
N LEU A 32 22.61 19.23 -6.38
CA LEU A 32 21.38 19.62 -5.68
C LEU A 32 20.33 20.04 -6.73
N THR A 33 19.07 19.71 -6.48
CA THR A 33 17.95 19.84 -7.43
C THR A 33 17.44 21.28 -7.60
N SER A 34 18.29 22.27 -7.32
CA SER A 34 17.90 23.66 -7.11
C SER A 34 17.21 24.28 -8.31
N HIS A 35 17.67 24.08 -9.56
CA HIS A 35 17.00 24.64 -10.74
C HIS A 35 17.30 23.82 -12.00
N SER A 36 16.49 22.81 -12.27
CA SER A 36 16.35 22.28 -13.64
C SER A 36 14.88 22.41 -14.05
N SER A 37 14.46 23.64 -14.33
CA SER A 37 13.33 23.90 -15.22
C SER A 37 13.77 23.41 -16.61
N GLY A 38 13.50 22.15 -16.91
CA GLY A 38 14.00 21.48 -18.12
C GLY A 38 12.89 21.39 -19.16
N LEU A 39 13.18 21.84 -20.38
CA LEU A 39 12.38 21.81 -21.61
C LEU A 39 11.93 20.40 -22.10
N GLY A 40 11.72 19.44 -21.19
CA GLY A 40 11.41 18.04 -21.52
C GLY A 40 10.61 17.25 -20.48
N SER A 41 10.08 17.87 -19.42
CA SER A 41 9.13 17.20 -18.54
C SER A 41 7.71 17.30 -19.11
N ILE A 42 6.98 16.18 -19.14
CA ILE A 42 5.58 16.17 -19.57
C ILE A 42 4.73 16.70 -18.41
N PRO A 43 3.86 17.71 -18.61
CA PRO A 43 3.01 18.23 -17.54
C PRO A 43 2.01 17.18 -17.07
N ILE A 44 1.67 17.21 -15.77
CA ILE A 44 0.59 16.41 -15.21
C ILE A 44 -0.64 17.29 -15.04
N ARG A 45 -1.78 16.86 -15.60
CA ARG A 45 -3.09 17.48 -15.38
C ARG A 45 -3.94 16.50 -14.57
N TRP A 46 -3.89 16.64 -13.25
CA TRP A 46 -4.60 15.73 -12.35
C TRP A 46 -6.12 15.78 -12.61
N GLY A 47 -6.78 14.62 -12.62
CA GLY A 47 -8.22 14.52 -12.90
C GLY A 47 -8.62 14.67 -14.38
N ALA A 48 -7.68 14.77 -15.33
CA ALA A 48 -8.05 14.78 -16.75
C ALA A 48 -8.74 13.46 -17.18
N ALA A 49 -9.65 13.57 -18.15
CA ALA A 49 -10.53 12.48 -18.57
C ALA A 49 -9.78 11.31 -19.23
N THR A 50 -8.69 11.60 -19.93
CA THR A 50 -7.89 10.61 -20.65
C THR A 50 -6.47 10.55 -20.10
N ALA A 51 -5.81 9.39 -20.26
CA ALA A 51 -4.41 9.22 -19.85
C ALA A 51 -3.50 10.22 -20.57
N GLN A 52 -3.73 10.46 -21.86
CA GLN A 52 -2.91 11.36 -22.68
C GLN A 52 -3.02 12.82 -22.22
N GLU A 53 -4.22 13.28 -21.85
CA GLU A 53 -4.40 14.62 -21.27
C GLU A 53 -3.86 14.70 -19.84
N ARG A 54 -3.98 13.63 -19.06
CA ARG A 54 -3.48 13.53 -17.67
C ARG A 54 -1.96 13.61 -17.64
N GLY A 55 -1.27 12.95 -18.57
CA GLY A 55 0.19 12.84 -18.65
C GLY A 55 0.78 11.83 -17.65
N PRO A 56 1.92 11.18 -17.93
CA PRO A 56 2.46 10.12 -17.07
C PRO A 56 3.10 10.63 -15.76
N VAL A 57 3.17 9.78 -14.75
CA VAL A 57 4.04 9.98 -13.58
C VAL A 57 5.48 9.61 -13.94
N VAL A 58 6.41 10.56 -13.85
CA VAL A 58 7.82 10.35 -14.22
C VAL A 58 8.73 10.71 -13.04
N GLY A 59 8.99 9.72 -12.18
CA GLY A 59 9.90 9.80 -11.03
C GLY A 59 11.31 9.31 -11.32
N THR A 60 11.85 9.63 -12.51
CA THR A 60 13.12 9.05 -12.98
C THR A 60 14.35 9.55 -12.21
N THR A 61 15.33 8.64 -12.00
CA THR A 61 16.64 8.94 -11.42
C THR A 61 17.75 9.12 -12.45
N THR A 62 17.46 8.88 -13.74
CA THR A 62 18.45 8.88 -14.82
C THR A 62 18.44 10.23 -15.56
N ASN A 63 17.41 10.50 -16.35
CA ASN A 63 17.23 11.78 -17.05
C ASN A 63 16.34 12.73 -16.22
N ARG A 64 16.97 13.51 -15.33
CA ARG A 64 16.25 14.44 -14.45
C ARG A 64 15.44 15.50 -15.18
N ALA A 65 15.74 15.82 -16.44
CA ALA A 65 14.97 16.80 -17.21
C ALA A 65 13.55 16.31 -17.55
N HIS A 66 13.31 15.00 -17.53
CA HIS A 66 11.98 14.40 -17.77
C HIS A 66 11.13 14.33 -16.49
N ARG A 67 11.72 14.58 -15.33
CA ARG A 67 11.06 14.40 -14.03
C ARG A 67 9.95 15.43 -13.83
N ASN A 68 8.76 14.96 -13.48
CA ASN A 68 7.58 15.79 -13.22
C ASN A 68 6.93 15.53 -11.84
N VAL A 69 7.64 14.83 -10.94
CA VAL A 69 7.20 14.55 -9.56
C VAL A 69 8.30 14.78 -8.53
N ILE A 70 7.90 14.89 -7.27
CA ILE A 70 8.77 14.86 -6.09
C ILE A 70 8.98 13.38 -5.68
N GLY A 71 10.20 13.01 -5.31
CA GLY A 71 10.56 11.63 -4.98
C GLY A 71 10.88 10.78 -6.20
N THR A 72 10.76 9.45 -6.06
CA THR A 72 11.09 8.47 -7.10
C THR A 72 10.08 7.33 -7.09
N HIS A 73 9.96 6.61 -8.20
CA HIS A 73 9.19 5.36 -8.23
C HIS A 73 9.69 4.35 -7.18
N SER A 74 8.87 3.33 -6.91
CA SER A 74 9.14 2.26 -5.95
C SER A 74 8.94 2.64 -4.48
N GLY A 75 8.40 3.83 -4.17
CA GLY A 75 8.01 4.26 -2.82
C GLY A 75 9.04 3.91 -1.75
N SER A 76 8.62 3.15 -0.72
CA SER A 76 9.47 2.68 0.38
C SER A 76 10.68 1.83 -0.06
N TYR A 77 10.67 1.28 -1.27
CA TYR A 77 11.76 0.46 -1.82
C TYR A 77 12.83 1.27 -2.54
N SER A 78 12.63 2.57 -2.74
CA SER A 78 13.59 3.46 -3.40
C SER A 78 14.97 3.46 -2.73
N VAL A 79 15.01 3.41 -1.38
CA VAL A 79 16.27 3.35 -0.62
C VAL A 79 17.00 2.02 -0.86
N TYR A 80 16.29 0.89 -0.86
CA TYR A 80 16.89 -0.40 -1.19
C TYR A 80 17.42 -0.44 -2.63
N ARG A 81 16.70 0.17 -3.57
CA ARG A 81 17.20 0.35 -4.93
C ARG A 81 18.49 1.18 -4.94
N ALA A 82 18.54 2.28 -4.19
CA ALA A 82 19.73 3.11 -4.09
C ALA A 82 20.93 2.34 -3.53
N LEU A 83 20.71 1.50 -2.50
CA LEU A 83 21.73 0.60 -1.95
C LEU A 83 22.19 -0.43 -2.98
N ALA A 84 21.27 -1.03 -3.74
CA ALA A 84 21.62 -1.97 -4.81
C ALA A 84 22.47 -1.33 -5.91
N VAL A 85 22.20 -0.06 -6.25
CA VAL A 85 23.03 0.70 -7.20
C VAL A 85 24.40 1.02 -6.59
N ALA A 86 24.46 1.47 -5.35
CA ALA A 86 25.72 1.76 -4.65
C ALA A 86 26.60 0.51 -4.50
N ALA A 87 25.99 -0.64 -4.25
CA ALA A 87 26.66 -1.93 -4.17
C ALA A 87 27.01 -2.54 -5.54
N GLY A 88 26.61 -1.90 -6.65
CA GLY A 88 26.85 -2.40 -8.01
C GLY A 88 25.97 -3.58 -8.44
N ALA A 89 25.03 -4.02 -7.60
CA ALA A 89 24.06 -5.07 -7.91
C ALA A 89 23.02 -4.64 -8.96
N LEU A 90 22.78 -3.34 -9.09
CA LEU A 90 21.91 -2.76 -10.12
C LEU A 90 22.63 -1.63 -10.85
N LYS A 91 22.66 -1.66 -12.19
CA LYS A 91 23.17 -0.54 -12.98
C LYS A 91 22.29 0.70 -12.79
N ARG A 92 22.88 1.88 -12.62
CA ARG A 92 22.14 3.14 -12.42
C ARG A 92 21.19 3.44 -13.58
N GLU A 93 21.61 3.11 -14.79
CA GLU A 93 20.90 3.31 -16.06
C GLU A 93 19.89 2.20 -16.37
N HIS A 94 19.75 1.19 -15.49
CA HIS A 94 18.82 0.10 -15.71
C HIS A 94 17.39 0.61 -15.87
N LYS A 95 16.82 0.29 -17.05
CA LYS A 95 15.40 0.42 -17.36
C LYS A 95 14.78 -0.97 -17.28
N ALA A 96 13.63 -1.05 -16.59
CA ALA A 96 12.88 -2.29 -16.51
C ALA A 96 12.34 -2.65 -17.90
N ASP A 97 12.40 -3.94 -18.24
CA ASP A 97 11.65 -4.47 -19.37
C ASP A 97 10.21 -4.72 -18.90
N LEU A 98 9.25 -4.04 -19.54
CA LEU A 98 7.82 -4.14 -19.23
C LEU A 98 7.09 -5.03 -20.24
N THR A 99 7.81 -5.79 -21.07
CA THR A 99 7.22 -6.75 -21.99
C THR A 99 6.46 -7.83 -21.21
N ASN A 100 5.20 -8.08 -21.59
CA ASN A 100 4.31 -9.05 -20.94
C ASN A 100 4.03 -8.78 -19.46
N THR A 101 4.14 -7.52 -19.00
CA THR A 101 3.76 -7.13 -17.63
C THR A 101 2.36 -6.54 -17.53
N SER A 102 1.53 -6.67 -18.57
CA SER A 102 0.16 -6.17 -18.56
C SER A 102 -0.69 -6.82 -17.46
N PRO A 103 -1.66 -6.09 -16.88
CA PRO A 103 -2.60 -6.63 -15.90
C PRO A 103 -3.27 -7.94 -16.36
N THR A 104 -3.40 -8.93 -15.46
CA THR A 104 -4.18 -10.15 -15.76
C THR A 104 -5.67 -9.85 -15.91
N ASP A 105 -6.14 -8.78 -15.27
CA ASP A 105 -7.51 -8.32 -15.26
C ASP A 105 -7.51 -6.80 -15.46
N VAL A 106 -8.30 -6.31 -16.42
CA VAL A 106 -8.43 -4.88 -16.70
C VAL A 106 -9.36 -4.25 -15.66
N ILE A 107 -8.90 -3.16 -15.05
CA ILE A 107 -9.67 -2.36 -14.07
C ILE A 107 -9.95 -0.99 -14.68
N GLY A 108 -11.22 -0.59 -14.68
CA GLY A 108 -11.64 0.72 -15.18
C GLY A 108 -11.38 0.93 -16.69
N PRO A 109 -11.29 2.19 -17.15
CA PRO A 109 -11.46 3.40 -16.36
C PRO A 109 -12.89 3.53 -15.82
N TYR A 110 -13.03 4.10 -14.61
CA TYR A 110 -14.33 4.43 -14.04
C TYR A 110 -14.50 5.96 -13.96
N PRO A 111 -15.73 6.50 -13.94
CA PRO A 111 -15.96 7.96 -13.87
C PRO A 111 -15.22 8.66 -12.73
N GLN A 112 -15.00 7.95 -11.61
CA GLN A 112 -14.28 8.44 -10.44
C GLN A 112 -12.80 8.78 -10.72
N TRP A 113 -12.20 8.25 -11.79
CA TRP A 113 -10.78 8.49 -12.14
C TRP A 113 -10.54 9.92 -12.64
N SER A 114 -11.57 10.53 -13.22
CA SER A 114 -11.54 11.90 -13.75
C SER A 114 -12.39 12.89 -12.94
N ASP A 115 -13.00 12.44 -11.84
CA ASP A 115 -13.73 13.30 -10.91
C ASP A 115 -12.73 14.06 -9.99
N PRO A 116 -12.64 15.40 -10.08
CA PRO A 116 -11.66 16.17 -9.31
C PRO A 116 -11.74 15.90 -7.81
N GLY A 117 -10.59 15.66 -7.19
CA GLY A 117 -10.49 15.40 -5.75
C GLY A 117 -11.01 14.03 -5.30
N ARG A 118 -11.55 13.20 -6.19
CA ARG A 118 -12.07 11.85 -5.85
C ARG A 118 -10.96 10.84 -5.58
N ILE A 119 -9.88 10.88 -6.36
CA ILE A 119 -8.67 10.08 -6.17
C ILE A 119 -7.48 11.04 -6.12
N VAL A 120 -6.72 11.01 -5.02
CA VAL A 120 -5.64 11.96 -4.75
C VAL A 120 -4.36 11.29 -4.22
N SER A 121 -4.43 10.01 -3.86
CA SER A 121 -3.35 9.27 -3.18
C SER A 121 -2.86 8.01 -3.89
N LEU A 122 -3.36 7.74 -5.10
CA LEU A 122 -2.84 6.74 -6.04
C LEU A 122 -2.94 7.27 -7.48
N ASP A 123 -2.22 6.65 -8.42
CA ASP A 123 -2.29 6.98 -9.84
C ASP A 123 -3.35 6.12 -10.55
N PRO A 124 -4.46 6.70 -11.05
CA PRO A 124 -5.51 5.91 -11.68
C PRO A 124 -5.04 5.08 -12.88
N TRP A 125 -4.08 5.62 -13.64
CA TRP A 125 -3.51 4.98 -14.84
C TRP A 125 -2.30 4.09 -14.53
N GLY A 126 -1.97 3.90 -13.25
CA GLY A 126 -0.76 3.22 -12.80
C GLY A 126 -0.65 1.76 -13.24
N ALA A 127 -1.77 1.11 -13.55
CA ALA A 127 -1.82 -0.29 -14.00
C ALA A 127 -1.65 -0.47 -15.52
N SER A 128 -1.89 0.58 -16.31
CA SER A 128 -1.95 0.51 -17.78
C SER A 128 -0.84 1.30 -18.47
N VAL A 129 0.21 1.69 -17.74
CA VAL A 129 1.34 2.51 -18.23
C VAL A 129 1.90 2.03 -19.56
N ALA A 130 2.14 0.73 -19.72
CA ALA A 130 2.74 0.15 -20.93
C ALA A 130 1.85 0.32 -22.18
N GLU A 131 0.54 0.40 -21.99
CA GLU A 131 -0.44 0.59 -23.04
C GLU A 131 -0.68 2.08 -23.31
N VAL A 132 -1.04 2.85 -22.28
CA VAL A 132 -1.53 4.23 -22.46
C VAL A 132 -0.41 5.24 -22.71
N TYR A 133 0.83 4.91 -22.35
CA TYR A 133 2.03 5.75 -22.56
C TYR A 133 3.10 5.07 -23.43
N ALA A 134 2.69 4.17 -24.33
CA ALA A 134 3.60 3.45 -25.22
C ALA A 134 4.47 4.40 -26.07
N GLY A 135 3.91 5.53 -26.51
CA GLY A 135 4.62 6.54 -27.30
C GLY A 135 5.73 7.23 -26.50
N GLU A 136 5.45 7.63 -25.26
CA GLU A 136 6.41 8.25 -24.36
C GLU A 136 7.51 7.26 -23.94
N LEU A 137 7.16 5.99 -23.70
CA LEU A 137 8.12 4.93 -23.44
C LEU A 137 9.07 4.76 -24.64
N ALA A 138 8.53 4.71 -25.87
CA ALA A 138 9.33 4.66 -27.09
C ALA A 138 10.20 5.90 -27.30
N ALA A 139 9.72 7.08 -26.87
CA ALA A 139 10.49 8.33 -26.86
C ALA A 139 11.55 8.38 -25.74
N GLY A 140 11.67 7.33 -24.92
CA GLY A 140 12.74 7.15 -23.95
C GLY A 140 12.43 7.65 -22.54
N TYR A 141 11.19 8.05 -22.23
CA TYR A 141 10.76 8.38 -20.88
C TYR A 141 10.79 7.13 -19.98
N ASP A 142 11.29 7.27 -18.75
CA ASP A 142 11.35 6.20 -17.74
C ASP A 142 10.09 6.28 -16.87
N ILE A 143 8.99 5.80 -17.44
CA ILE A 143 7.67 5.73 -16.81
C ILE A 143 7.51 4.31 -16.26
N ARG A 144 7.12 4.19 -14.99
CA ARG A 144 6.96 2.88 -14.33
C ARG A 144 5.55 2.70 -13.80
N PRO A 145 4.96 1.50 -13.94
CA PRO A 145 3.71 1.16 -13.28
C PRO A 145 3.82 1.40 -11.78
N THR A 146 2.81 2.05 -11.22
CA THR A 146 2.62 2.21 -9.77
C THR A 146 1.56 1.23 -9.26
N ILE A 147 0.87 0.52 -10.16
CA ILE A 147 -0.09 -0.52 -9.84
C ILE A 147 0.23 -1.76 -10.69
N ALA A 148 0.15 -2.94 -10.10
CA ALA A 148 0.29 -4.20 -10.81
C ALA A 148 -0.85 -5.16 -10.41
N VAL A 149 -1.42 -5.86 -11.37
CA VAL A 149 -2.55 -6.79 -11.18
C VAL A 149 -2.14 -8.18 -11.64
N THR A 150 -2.36 -9.18 -10.79
CA THR A 150 -2.06 -10.58 -11.10
C THR A 150 -3.08 -11.52 -10.45
N GLN A 151 -3.01 -12.81 -10.75
CA GLN A 151 -3.84 -13.84 -10.13
C GLN A 151 -2.99 -14.72 -9.22
N ALA A 152 -3.59 -15.20 -8.14
CA ALA A 152 -2.88 -16.06 -7.19
C ALA A 152 -3.85 -16.99 -6.45
N HIS A 153 -3.26 -18.03 -5.86
CA HIS A 153 -3.87 -18.79 -4.79
C HIS A 153 -3.30 -18.32 -3.44
N VAL A 154 -4.18 -18.01 -2.49
CA VAL A 154 -3.78 -17.64 -1.13
C VAL A 154 -4.23 -18.75 -0.18
N ILE A 155 -3.27 -19.26 0.60
CA ILE A 155 -3.51 -20.37 1.54
C ILE A 155 -3.31 -19.80 2.94
N LEU A 156 -4.36 -19.85 3.76
CA LEU A 156 -4.30 -19.49 5.17
C LEU A 156 -4.75 -20.69 6.02
N PRO A 157 -4.07 -20.97 7.15
CA PRO A 157 -4.50 -22.00 8.08
C PRO A 157 -5.96 -21.85 8.53
N GLU A 158 -6.44 -20.62 8.71
CA GLU A 158 -7.81 -20.33 9.15
C GLU A 158 -8.86 -20.69 8.10
N VAL A 159 -8.53 -20.56 6.81
CA VAL A 159 -9.44 -20.98 5.73
C VAL A 159 -9.51 -22.50 5.67
N ILE A 160 -8.39 -23.20 5.92
CA ILE A 160 -8.36 -24.67 6.04
C ILE A 160 -9.17 -25.12 7.26
N ASP A 161 -8.98 -24.48 8.41
CA ASP A 161 -9.77 -24.75 9.62
C ASP A 161 -11.26 -24.49 9.40
N ALA A 162 -11.62 -23.41 8.70
CA ALA A 162 -13.00 -23.10 8.34
C ALA A 162 -13.63 -24.18 7.46
N LEU A 163 -12.88 -24.74 6.51
CA LEU A 163 -13.32 -25.91 5.73
C LEU A 163 -13.53 -27.14 6.61
N GLN A 164 -12.57 -27.47 7.47
CA GLN A 164 -12.63 -28.64 8.36
C GLN A 164 -13.81 -28.57 9.33
N LYS A 165 -14.11 -27.36 9.85
CA LYS A 165 -15.26 -27.10 10.73
C LYS A 165 -16.58 -26.88 9.98
N GLY A 166 -16.58 -26.94 8.65
CA GLY A 166 -17.78 -26.75 7.83
C GLY A 166 -18.32 -25.33 7.77
N ARG A 167 -17.55 -24.32 8.24
CA ARG A 167 -17.88 -22.89 8.15
C ARG A 167 -17.76 -22.38 6.71
N LEU A 168 -16.81 -22.92 5.96
CA LEU A 168 -16.70 -22.74 4.51
C LEU A 168 -16.89 -24.08 3.79
N LYS A 169 -17.27 -24.03 2.52
CA LYS A 169 -17.36 -25.19 1.64
C LYS A 169 -16.52 -24.96 0.40
N ALA A 170 -15.74 -25.95 -0.02
CA ALA A 170 -15.00 -25.86 -1.27
C ALA A 170 -15.97 -25.90 -2.46
N ASP A 171 -15.73 -25.06 -3.45
CA ASP A 171 -16.51 -24.97 -4.69
C ASP A 171 -15.65 -25.17 -5.96
N GLY A 172 -14.33 -25.29 -5.79
CA GLY A 172 -13.37 -25.43 -6.89
C GLY A 172 -13.19 -24.17 -7.75
N LYS A 173 -13.88 -23.06 -7.41
CA LYS A 173 -13.90 -21.81 -8.18
C LYS A 173 -13.29 -20.65 -7.40
N PHE A 174 -13.77 -20.42 -6.18
CA PHE A 174 -13.26 -19.38 -5.27
C PHE A 174 -12.47 -19.99 -4.12
N LEU A 175 -12.80 -21.24 -3.76
CA LEU A 175 -12.12 -22.00 -2.72
C LEU A 175 -11.88 -23.44 -3.19
N THR A 176 -10.59 -23.80 -3.28
CA THR A 176 -10.18 -25.15 -3.66
C THR A 176 -10.43 -26.14 -2.52
N PRO A 177 -10.53 -27.45 -2.80
CA PRO A 177 -10.64 -28.48 -1.76
C PRO A 177 -9.50 -28.49 -0.74
N GLY A 178 -8.31 -28.00 -1.13
CA GLY A 178 -7.14 -27.87 -0.25
C GLY A 178 -7.11 -26.60 0.60
N GLY A 179 -8.15 -25.76 0.56
CA GLY A 179 -8.22 -24.52 1.35
C GLY A 179 -7.47 -23.33 0.77
N ALA A 180 -7.07 -23.40 -0.50
CA ALA A 180 -6.54 -22.25 -1.22
C ALA A 180 -7.69 -21.40 -1.78
N ALA A 181 -7.71 -20.11 -1.45
CA ALA A 181 -8.61 -19.13 -2.03
C ALA A 181 -8.05 -18.62 -3.37
N VAL A 182 -8.89 -18.59 -4.41
CA VAL A 182 -8.54 -18.09 -5.74
C VAL A 182 -8.84 -16.59 -5.80
N VAL A 183 -7.82 -15.77 -6.07
CA VAL A 183 -7.94 -14.32 -6.00
C VAL A 183 -7.26 -13.60 -7.16
N THR A 184 -7.81 -12.44 -7.50
CA THR A 184 -7.02 -11.39 -8.17
C THR A 184 -6.31 -10.56 -7.11
N LYS A 185 -5.00 -10.37 -7.26
CA LYS A 185 -4.17 -9.55 -6.39
C LYS A 185 -3.77 -8.26 -7.09
N VAL A 186 -3.85 -7.15 -6.37
CA VAL A 186 -3.39 -5.84 -6.85
C VAL A 186 -2.36 -5.29 -5.89
N ALA A 187 -1.19 -4.89 -6.37
CA ALA A 187 -0.23 -4.08 -5.61
C ALA A 187 -0.39 -2.61 -6.03
N VAL A 188 -0.45 -1.70 -5.05
CA VAL A 188 -0.64 -0.26 -5.28
C VAL A 188 0.42 0.54 -4.54
N GLU A 189 1.22 1.30 -5.27
CA GLU A 189 2.13 2.31 -4.72
C GLU A 189 1.40 3.66 -4.52
N PRO A 190 1.72 4.39 -3.44
CA PRO A 190 1.11 5.68 -3.19
C PRO A 190 1.62 6.75 -4.17
N VAL A 191 0.69 7.56 -4.70
CA VAL A 191 0.99 8.71 -5.57
C VAL A 191 0.11 9.86 -5.14
N TRP A 192 0.70 10.88 -4.52
CA TRP A 192 -0.04 11.95 -3.88
C TRP A 192 -0.12 13.19 -4.77
N TYR A 193 -1.33 13.69 -4.99
CA TYR A 193 -1.58 15.00 -5.56
C TYR A 193 -1.69 16.02 -4.43
N LEU A 194 -0.61 16.78 -4.20
CA LEU A 194 -0.42 17.61 -3.00
C LEU A 194 -1.53 18.66 -2.77
N PRO A 195 -2.04 19.37 -3.80
CA PRO A 195 -3.10 20.37 -3.59
C PRO A 195 -4.35 19.77 -2.95
N GLU A 196 -4.78 18.60 -3.42
CA GLU A 196 -5.97 17.94 -2.89
C GLU A 196 -5.71 17.15 -1.59
N VAL A 197 -4.50 16.62 -1.40
CA VAL A 197 -4.12 16.05 -0.10
C VAL A 197 -4.18 17.12 1.00
N ALA A 198 -3.69 18.33 0.73
CA ALA A 198 -3.77 19.45 1.67
C ALA A 198 -5.23 19.82 1.97
N ARG A 199 -6.07 19.88 0.93
CA ARG A 199 -7.51 20.12 1.09
C ARG A 199 -8.18 19.05 1.96
N ARG A 200 -7.86 17.77 1.77
CA ARG A 200 -8.42 16.67 2.58
C ARG A 200 -7.96 16.71 4.03
N PHE A 201 -6.74 17.15 4.29
CA PHE A 201 -6.21 17.34 5.65
C PHE A 201 -6.59 18.68 6.27
N ASN A 202 -7.42 19.48 5.59
CA ASN A 202 -7.87 20.78 6.04
C ASN A 202 -6.69 21.71 6.42
N CYS A 203 -5.65 21.73 5.59
CA CYS A 203 -4.49 22.60 5.74
C CYS A 203 -4.11 23.26 4.41
N SER A 204 -3.23 24.27 4.45
CA SER A 204 -2.70 24.87 3.23
C SER A 204 -1.67 23.95 2.56
N GLU A 205 -1.59 23.97 1.23
CA GLU A 205 -0.55 23.19 0.52
C GLU A 205 0.86 23.61 0.93
N THR A 206 1.07 24.91 1.18
CA THR A 206 2.35 25.44 1.66
C THR A 206 2.72 24.86 3.02
N ASP A 207 1.79 24.83 3.97
CA ASP A 207 2.03 24.24 5.29
C ASP A 207 2.26 22.73 5.19
N LEU A 208 1.44 22.02 4.39
CA LEU A 208 1.62 20.59 4.16
C LEU A 208 3.04 20.29 3.65
N ARG A 209 3.48 20.98 2.60
CA ARG A 209 4.80 20.81 2.00
C ARG A 209 5.93 21.12 2.98
N ARG A 210 5.82 22.22 3.74
CA ARG A 210 6.82 22.61 4.74
C ARG A 210 6.93 21.54 5.83
N VAL A 211 5.81 21.13 6.41
CA VAL A 211 5.79 20.11 7.48
C VAL A 211 6.32 18.78 6.97
N LEU A 212 5.92 18.34 5.77
CA LEU A 212 6.49 17.13 5.16
C LEU A 212 8.01 17.24 4.98
N PHE A 213 8.53 18.40 4.58
CA PHE A 213 9.97 18.61 4.45
C PHE A 213 10.69 18.58 5.81
N GLU A 214 10.16 19.28 6.82
CA GLU A 214 10.75 19.38 8.16
C GLU A 214 10.73 18.03 8.90
N GLU A 215 9.58 17.36 8.94
CA GLU A 215 9.38 16.09 9.63
C GLU A 215 10.06 14.90 8.93
N THR A 216 10.45 15.05 7.66
CA THR A 216 11.31 14.06 6.97
C THR A 216 12.80 14.39 7.08
N GLY A 217 13.19 15.33 7.96
CA GLY A 217 14.60 15.71 8.14
C GLY A 217 15.22 16.33 6.88
N GLY A 218 14.39 16.97 6.05
CA GLY A 218 14.83 17.63 4.82
C GLY A 218 15.09 16.70 3.63
N MET A 219 14.58 15.46 3.63
CA MET A 219 14.84 14.46 2.58
C MET A 219 14.42 14.89 1.17
N TYR A 220 13.39 15.75 1.06
CA TYR A 220 12.81 16.15 -0.23
C TYR A 220 12.79 17.67 -0.41
N PRO A 221 13.93 18.30 -0.75
CA PRO A 221 14.01 19.76 -0.92
C PRO A 221 13.03 20.32 -1.96
N GLU A 222 12.61 19.52 -2.94
CA GLU A 222 11.62 19.92 -3.93
C GLU A 222 10.26 20.30 -3.34
N LEU A 223 9.90 19.78 -2.16
CA LEU A 223 8.67 20.17 -1.46
C LEU A 223 8.61 21.69 -1.25
N VAL A 224 9.75 22.32 -0.96
CA VAL A 224 9.84 23.76 -0.68
C VAL A 224 10.47 24.57 -1.82
N THR A 225 11.27 23.95 -2.69
CA THR A 225 11.98 24.65 -3.78
C THR A 225 11.29 24.55 -5.15
N ARG A 226 10.32 23.66 -5.33
CA ARG A 226 9.67 23.36 -6.62
C ARG A 226 8.15 23.33 -6.49
N SER A 227 7.55 24.51 -6.43
CA SER A 227 6.08 24.67 -6.42
C SER A 227 5.41 24.21 -7.71
N ASP A 228 6.16 24.09 -8.82
CA ASP A 228 5.68 23.57 -10.09
C ASP A 228 5.46 22.05 -10.10
N LEU A 229 5.98 21.32 -9.09
CA LEU A 229 5.77 19.89 -8.95
C LEU A 229 4.65 19.62 -7.94
N GLU A 230 3.47 19.26 -8.42
CA GLU A 230 2.27 19.04 -7.58
C GLU A 230 2.10 17.58 -7.13
N VAL A 231 2.86 16.65 -7.72
CA VAL A 231 2.76 15.21 -7.41
C VAL A 231 3.96 14.74 -6.59
N PHE A 232 3.69 14.01 -5.51
CA PHE A 232 4.68 13.42 -4.62
C PHE A 232 4.57 11.89 -4.61
N LEU A 233 5.71 11.21 -4.70
CA LEU A 233 5.84 9.77 -4.49
C LEU A 233 6.39 9.51 -3.09
N PRO A 234 5.53 9.43 -2.05
CA PRO A 234 5.99 9.27 -0.69
C PRO A 234 6.66 7.90 -0.48
N PRO A 235 7.74 7.82 0.32
CA PRO A 235 8.48 6.59 0.57
C PRO A 235 7.79 5.71 1.63
N ILE A 236 6.46 5.60 1.59
CA ILE A 236 5.66 4.85 2.56
C ILE A 236 5.21 3.50 1.99
N GLY A 237 4.71 2.63 2.87
CA GLY A 237 4.13 1.36 2.46
C GLY A 237 2.90 1.55 1.57
N GLY A 238 2.81 0.75 0.51
CA GLY A 238 1.66 0.71 -0.39
C GLY A 238 0.48 -0.10 0.17
N GLN A 239 -0.41 -0.49 -0.74
CA GLN A 239 -1.55 -1.36 -0.45
C GLN A 239 -1.48 -2.64 -1.28
N THR A 240 -1.98 -3.74 -0.72
CA THR A 240 -2.26 -4.96 -1.48
C THR A 240 -3.75 -5.26 -1.41
N LEU A 241 -4.38 -5.48 -2.56
CA LEU A 241 -5.79 -5.84 -2.66
C LEU A 241 -5.90 -7.32 -2.98
N TYR A 242 -6.87 -7.99 -2.38
CA TYR A 242 -7.24 -9.37 -2.67
C TYR A 242 -8.73 -9.39 -3.02
N ILE A 243 -9.03 -9.73 -4.27
CA ILE A 243 -10.37 -9.75 -4.82
C ILE A 243 -10.80 -11.20 -5.00
N PHE A 244 -11.91 -11.57 -4.36
CA PHE A 244 -12.51 -12.89 -4.40
C PHE A 244 -13.73 -12.81 -5.31
N GLY A 245 -13.64 -13.36 -6.53
CA GLY A 245 -14.64 -13.11 -7.56
C GLY A 245 -14.06 -12.40 -8.78
N LYS A 246 -14.92 -11.76 -9.57
CA LYS A 246 -14.50 -11.01 -10.75
C LYS A 246 -14.26 -9.55 -10.37
N PRO A 247 -13.08 -8.96 -10.66
CA PRO A 247 -12.81 -7.56 -10.33
C PRO A 247 -13.81 -6.56 -10.92
N ARG A 248 -14.35 -6.82 -12.12
CA ARG A 248 -15.36 -5.96 -12.77
C ARG A 248 -16.64 -5.81 -11.94
N ASP A 249 -17.00 -6.82 -11.15
CA ASP A 249 -18.25 -6.86 -10.39
C ASP A 249 -18.17 -5.92 -9.17
N LEU A 250 -16.98 -5.45 -8.77
CA LEU A 250 -16.79 -4.48 -7.68
C LEU A 250 -17.48 -3.13 -7.96
N ALA A 251 -17.59 -2.73 -9.23
CA ALA A 251 -18.23 -1.48 -9.62
C ALA A 251 -19.75 -1.62 -9.83
N ASP A 252 -20.28 -2.84 -9.87
CA ASP A 252 -21.70 -3.11 -10.08
C ASP A 252 -22.47 -3.09 -8.75
N THR A 253 -23.26 -2.03 -8.54
CA THR A 253 -24.06 -1.87 -7.32
C THR A 253 -25.17 -2.92 -7.14
N SER A 254 -25.48 -3.71 -8.16
CA SER A 254 -26.42 -4.83 -8.08
C SER A 254 -25.79 -6.13 -7.58
N VAL A 255 -24.45 -6.22 -7.57
CA VAL A 255 -23.71 -7.37 -7.05
C VAL A 255 -23.34 -7.13 -5.59
N GLU A 256 -23.58 -8.13 -4.73
CA GLU A 256 -23.20 -8.04 -3.31
C GLU A 256 -21.69 -7.87 -3.17
N LEU A 257 -21.25 -6.81 -2.49
CA LEU A 257 -19.85 -6.54 -2.16
C LEU A 257 -19.64 -6.71 -0.66
N THR A 258 -18.84 -7.72 -0.30
CA THR A 258 -18.27 -7.86 1.04
C THR A 258 -16.86 -7.31 1.05
N ALA A 259 -16.59 -6.31 1.89
CA ALA A 259 -15.31 -5.61 1.90
C ALA A 259 -14.72 -5.44 3.30
N ARG A 260 -13.40 -5.44 3.36
CA ARG A 260 -12.59 -5.07 4.53
C ARG A 260 -11.43 -4.21 4.08
N ILE A 261 -11.21 -3.12 4.81
CA ILE A 261 -9.93 -2.40 4.78
C ILE A 261 -9.17 -2.66 6.07
N HIS A 262 -7.97 -3.20 5.91
CA HIS A 262 -7.12 -3.67 6.98
C HIS A 262 -5.86 -2.82 7.03
N ASP A 263 -5.51 -2.35 8.23
CA ASP A 263 -4.21 -1.71 8.44
C ASP A 263 -3.27 -2.78 9.02
N GLU A 264 -2.07 -2.84 8.47
CA GLU A 264 -1.02 -3.80 8.84
C GLU A 264 -0.80 -3.88 10.36
N CYS A 265 -0.69 -5.12 10.84
CA CYS A 265 -0.28 -5.44 12.19
C CYS A 265 0.60 -6.69 12.14
N ASN A 266 1.86 -6.54 11.79
CA ASN A 266 2.83 -7.62 11.56
C ASN A 266 2.81 -8.69 12.67
N GLY A 267 2.93 -8.26 13.93
CA GLY A 267 2.91 -9.17 15.09
C GLY A 267 1.64 -10.04 15.21
N SER A 268 0.47 -9.53 14.80
CA SER A 268 -0.77 -10.32 14.83
C SER A 268 -0.96 -11.06 13.50
N ASP A 269 -0.92 -10.34 12.39
CA ASP A 269 -1.22 -10.84 11.05
C ASP A 269 -0.29 -11.97 10.63
N VAL A 270 1.01 -11.89 10.96
CA VAL A 270 2.01 -12.91 10.57
C VAL A 270 2.21 -13.94 11.68
N PHE A 271 2.36 -13.48 12.93
CA PHE A 271 2.81 -14.31 14.05
C PHE A 271 1.72 -14.71 15.05
N GLY A 272 0.48 -14.28 14.84
CA GLY A 272 -0.66 -14.73 15.66
C GLY A 272 -0.66 -14.16 17.09
N SER A 273 -0.10 -12.96 17.31
CA SER A 273 -0.20 -12.29 18.61
C SER A 273 -1.66 -12.14 19.06
N ASP A 274 -1.89 -12.49 20.33
CA ASP A 274 -3.19 -12.51 21.03
C ASP A 274 -3.54 -11.18 21.72
N ILE A 275 -2.63 -10.20 21.73
CA ILE A 275 -2.79 -8.90 22.40
C ILE A 275 -3.80 -8.00 21.67
N CYS A 276 -4.11 -8.31 20.40
CA CYS A 276 -5.00 -7.51 19.58
C CYS A 276 -5.85 -8.38 18.64
N THR A 277 -6.90 -7.76 18.10
CA THR A 277 -7.89 -8.42 17.23
C THR A 277 -7.58 -8.29 15.74
N CYS A 278 -6.40 -7.82 15.35
CA CYS A 278 -6.04 -7.58 13.95
C CYS A 278 -6.16 -8.83 13.07
N ARG A 279 -5.43 -9.92 13.38
CA ARG A 279 -5.53 -11.17 12.62
C ARG A 279 -6.92 -11.80 12.68
N PRO A 280 -7.58 -11.92 13.86
CA PRO A 280 -8.94 -12.44 13.92
C PRO A 280 -9.94 -11.70 13.00
N TYR A 281 -9.86 -10.37 12.92
CA TYR A 281 -10.69 -9.59 11.98
C TYR A 281 -10.31 -9.83 10.52
N LEU A 282 -9.01 -9.94 10.21
CA LEU A 282 -8.53 -10.19 8.86
C LEU A 282 -9.01 -11.56 8.35
N THR A 283 -8.85 -12.60 9.15
CA THR A 283 -9.21 -13.97 8.78
C THR A 283 -10.73 -14.13 8.69
N HIS A 284 -11.49 -13.58 9.63
CA HIS A 284 -12.95 -13.54 9.55
C HIS A 284 -13.43 -12.80 8.29
N ALA A 285 -12.82 -11.65 7.96
CA ALA A 285 -13.15 -10.91 6.75
C ALA A 285 -12.85 -11.69 5.47
N ILE A 286 -11.76 -12.46 5.43
CA ILE A 286 -11.42 -13.34 4.30
C ILE A 286 -12.50 -14.41 4.13
N GLU A 287 -12.95 -15.04 5.22
CA GLU A 287 -14.03 -16.02 5.16
C GLU A 287 -15.34 -15.40 4.66
N GLU A 288 -15.72 -14.23 5.17
CA GLU A 288 -16.90 -13.49 4.72
C GLU A 288 -16.81 -13.10 3.24
N CYS A 289 -15.62 -12.72 2.75
CA CYS A 289 -15.36 -12.41 1.34
C CYS A 289 -15.51 -13.65 0.45
N ILE A 290 -14.95 -14.79 0.87
CA ILE A 290 -15.10 -16.07 0.16
C ILE A 290 -16.57 -16.47 0.11
N ALA A 291 -17.26 -16.46 1.26
CA ALA A 291 -18.68 -16.82 1.34
C ALA A 291 -19.57 -15.88 0.51
N GLY A 292 -19.26 -14.57 0.50
CA GLY A 292 -19.93 -13.58 -0.36
C GLY A 292 -19.77 -13.90 -1.84
N ALA A 293 -18.55 -14.19 -2.28
CA ALA A 293 -18.28 -14.61 -3.67
C ALA A 293 -19.05 -15.89 -4.04
N GLN A 294 -19.14 -16.86 -3.11
CA GLN A 294 -19.88 -18.11 -3.30
C GLN A 294 -21.39 -17.92 -3.48
N ARG A 295 -21.97 -16.88 -2.88
CA ARG A 295 -23.39 -16.52 -3.05
C ARG A 295 -23.67 -15.73 -4.34
N GLY A 296 -22.67 -15.54 -5.20
CA GLY A 296 -22.78 -14.75 -6.42
C GLY A 296 -22.37 -13.29 -6.27
N GLY A 297 -21.80 -12.90 -5.12
CA GLY A 297 -21.21 -11.59 -4.89
C GLY A 297 -19.74 -11.50 -5.30
N VAL A 298 -19.06 -10.51 -4.73
CA VAL A 298 -17.61 -10.28 -4.83
C VAL A 298 -17.06 -9.87 -3.46
N GLY A 299 -15.88 -10.39 -3.13
CA GLY A 299 -15.17 -10.09 -1.89
C GLY A 299 -13.95 -9.20 -2.15
N LEU A 300 -13.65 -8.30 -1.22
CA LEU A 300 -12.48 -7.41 -1.27
C LEU A 300 -11.79 -7.29 0.09
N ILE A 301 -10.51 -7.63 0.14
CA ILE A 301 -9.62 -7.23 1.24
C ILE A 301 -8.63 -6.20 0.70
N ALA A 302 -8.67 -4.98 1.24
CA ALA A 302 -7.68 -3.94 1.00
C ALA A 302 -6.73 -3.86 2.19
N TYR A 303 -5.50 -4.35 2.01
CA TYR A 303 -4.47 -4.41 3.06
C TYR A 303 -3.50 -3.23 2.91
N SER A 304 -3.59 -2.25 3.81
CA SER A 304 -2.74 -1.06 3.86
C SER A 304 -1.55 -1.24 4.80
N ARG A 305 -0.34 -0.96 4.32
CA ARG A 305 0.90 -1.08 5.11
C ARG A 305 1.11 0.11 6.04
N LYS A 306 0.26 0.18 7.07
CA LYS A 306 0.17 1.26 8.07
C LYS A 306 0.31 0.70 9.49
N GLU A 307 1.47 0.09 9.78
CA GLU A 307 1.76 -0.52 11.09
C GLU A 307 1.55 0.43 12.27
N GLY A 308 0.95 -0.09 13.34
CA GLY A 308 0.84 0.60 14.62
C GLY A 308 0.06 1.91 14.56
N ARG A 309 -1.01 1.99 13.74
CA ARG A 309 -1.72 3.26 13.47
C ARG A 309 -0.83 4.34 12.85
N ALA A 310 0.06 3.91 11.96
CA ALA A 310 1.11 4.73 11.35
C ALA A 310 2.16 5.28 12.34
N LEU A 311 2.25 4.74 13.57
CA LEU A 311 3.32 5.06 14.53
C LEU A 311 4.58 4.19 14.36
N GLY A 312 4.46 3.09 13.63
CA GLY A 312 5.50 2.07 13.51
C GLY A 312 5.54 1.07 14.68
N GLU A 313 6.26 -0.03 14.46
CA GLU A 313 6.27 -1.18 15.36
C GLU A 313 6.99 -0.90 16.70
N VAL A 314 8.06 -0.11 16.69
CA VAL A 314 8.81 0.25 17.91
C VAL A 314 7.91 1.01 18.88
N THR A 315 7.25 2.07 18.43
CA THR A 315 6.33 2.87 19.25
C THR A 315 5.18 2.03 19.79
N LYS A 316 4.60 1.16 18.96
CA LYS A 316 3.58 0.19 19.38
C LYS A 316 4.06 -0.69 20.53
N PHE A 317 5.29 -1.21 20.46
CA PHE A 317 5.83 -2.06 21.52
C PHE A 317 6.15 -1.26 22.78
N LEU A 318 6.60 -0.02 22.67
CA LEU A 318 6.73 0.89 23.82
C LEU A 318 5.37 1.14 24.50
N VAL A 319 4.29 1.32 23.74
CA VAL A 319 2.92 1.43 24.28
C VAL A 319 2.51 0.15 24.99
N TYR A 320 2.73 -1.03 24.40
CA TYR A 320 2.44 -2.31 25.07
C TYR A 320 3.23 -2.46 26.37
N ASN A 321 4.50 -2.09 26.34
CA ASN A 321 5.38 -2.10 27.50
C ASN A 321 4.91 -1.16 28.62
N ALA A 322 4.44 0.03 28.26
CA ALA A 322 3.89 1.02 29.20
C ALA A 322 2.57 0.53 29.81
N ARG A 323 1.69 -0.03 28.99
CA ARG A 323 0.41 -0.65 29.42
C ARG A 323 0.63 -1.79 30.41
N LYS A 324 1.58 -2.70 30.14
CA LYS A 324 1.88 -3.82 31.05
C LYS A 324 2.54 -3.39 32.36
N ARG A 325 3.31 -2.29 32.36
CA ARG A 325 4.06 -1.81 33.54
C ARG A 325 3.31 -0.83 34.43
N GLN A 326 2.18 -0.29 33.97
CA GLN A 326 1.42 0.66 34.78
C GLN A 326 0.85 -0.01 36.04
N VAL A 327 0.65 0.78 37.09
CA VAL A 327 -0.01 0.32 38.32
C VAL A 327 -1.42 -0.18 37.96
N GLY A 328 -1.74 -1.40 38.36
CA GLY A 328 -3.03 -2.04 38.04
C GLY A 328 -3.00 -2.97 36.82
N GLY A 329 -1.91 -2.97 36.04
CA GLY A 329 -1.73 -3.80 34.85
C GLY A 329 -2.34 -3.19 33.59
N ASP A 330 -2.41 -3.97 32.51
CA ASP A 330 -3.00 -3.54 31.24
C ASP A 330 -4.54 -3.54 31.33
N THR A 331 -5.16 -2.36 31.43
CA THR A 331 -6.61 -2.19 31.59
C THR A 331 -7.20 -1.34 30.46
N ALA A 332 -8.49 -1.56 30.16
CA ALA A 332 -9.14 -0.91 29.01
C ALA A 332 -9.30 0.61 29.21
N ASP A 333 -9.54 1.07 30.43
CA ASP A 333 -9.69 2.50 30.76
C ASP A 333 -8.41 3.31 30.50
N GLN A 334 -7.23 2.68 30.58
CA GLN A 334 -5.94 3.32 30.36
C GLN A 334 -5.40 3.16 28.94
N TYR A 335 -6.08 2.39 28.08
CA TYR A 335 -5.57 1.98 26.78
C TYR A 335 -5.15 3.17 25.89
N PHE A 336 -6.06 4.14 25.72
CA PHE A 336 -5.79 5.31 24.87
C PHE A 336 -4.88 6.32 25.54
N ALA A 337 -5.03 6.53 26.85
CA ALA A 337 -4.15 7.39 27.63
C ALA A 337 -2.69 6.95 27.51
N ARG A 338 -2.40 5.64 27.60
CA ARG A 338 -1.02 5.12 27.44
C ARG A 338 -0.49 5.27 26.03
N THR A 339 -1.36 5.17 25.03
CA THR A 339 -0.98 5.44 23.64
C THR A 339 -0.55 6.90 23.50
N GLU A 340 -1.38 7.82 23.96
CA GLU A 340 -1.13 9.27 23.89
C GLU A 340 0.10 9.70 24.70
N CYS A 341 0.33 9.14 25.89
CA CYS A 341 1.53 9.42 26.69
C CYS A 341 2.84 9.10 25.95
N VAL A 342 2.85 8.07 25.10
CA VAL A 342 4.05 7.60 24.41
C VAL A 342 4.16 8.22 23.01
N ALA A 343 3.05 8.30 22.29
CA ALA A 343 3.00 8.71 20.89
C ALA A 343 2.61 10.18 20.68
N GLY A 344 2.17 10.87 21.73
CA GLY A 344 1.63 12.25 21.66
C GLY A 344 0.22 12.35 21.08
N VAL A 345 -0.27 11.30 20.41
CA VAL A 345 -1.61 11.20 19.84
C VAL A 345 -2.13 9.75 19.91
N GLN A 346 -3.44 9.57 19.80
CA GLN A 346 -4.06 8.23 19.85
C GLN A 346 -4.06 7.52 18.49
N ASP A 347 -3.98 8.27 17.38
CA ASP A 347 -4.02 7.75 16.01
C ASP A 347 -3.33 8.74 15.06
N MET A 348 -2.42 8.25 14.20
CA MET A 348 -1.76 9.04 13.15
C MET A 348 -2.19 8.60 11.74
N ARG A 349 -3.20 7.72 11.62
CA ARG A 349 -3.64 7.26 10.31
C ARG A 349 -4.44 8.35 9.61
N PHE A 350 -4.01 8.65 8.40
CA PHE A 350 -4.78 9.43 7.42
C PHE A 350 -5.82 8.50 6.77
N GLN A 351 -7.01 8.44 7.37
CA GLN A 351 -8.14 7.65 6.87
C GLN A 351 -8.83 8.34 5.70
N GLU A 352 -8.63 9.65 5.53
CA GLU A 352 -9.20 10.48 4.47
C GLU A 352 -8.66 10.10 3.08
N LEU A 353 -7.48 9.48 3.01
CA LEU A 353 -6.89 8.96 1.77
C LEU A 353 -7.33 7.52 1.47
N MET A 354 -7.82 6.81 2.48
CA MET A 354 -8.17 5.39 2.40
C MET A 354 -9.21 5.06 1.32
N PRO A 355 -10.28 5.86 1.08
CA PRO A 355 -11.31 5.51 0.11
C PRO A 355 -10.86 5.56 -1.36
N ASP A 356 -9.70 6.15 -1.66
CA ASP A 356 -9.22 6.30 -3.04
C ASP A 356 -9.11 4.99 -3.78
N VAL A 357 -8.71 3.92 -3.08
CA VAL A 357 -8.62 2.59 -3.69
C VAL A 357 -9.98 2.02 -4.04
N PHE A 358 -11.03 2.36 -3.29
CA PHE A 358 -12.40 1.97 -3.62
C PHE A 358 -12.92 2.74 -4.82
N HIS A 359 -12.64 4.04 -4.89
CA HIS A 359 -12.95 4.85 -6.07
C HIS A 359 -12.19 4.38 -7.31
N TRP A 360 -10.93 3.96 -7.16
CA TRP A 360 -10.15 3.37 -8.25
C TRP A 360 -10.78 2.07 -8.78
N LEU A 361 -11.36 1.26 -7.90
CA LEU A 361 -12.12 0.05 -8.25
C LEU A 361 -13.55 0.33 -8.76
N GLY A 362 -13.96 1.61 -8.83
CA GLY A 362 -15.31 1.99 -9.28
C GLY A 362 -16.41 1.76 -8.24
N ILE A 363 -16.05 1.41 -7.00
CA ILE A 363 -17.00 1.05 -5.94
C ILE A 363 -17.84 2.26 -5.55
N GLN A 364 -19.15 2.07 -5.56
CA GLN A 364 -20.15 3.06 -5.11
C GLN A 364 -20.95 2.57 -3.90
N LYS A 365 -21.01 1.25 -3.68
CA LYS A 365 -21.74 0.64 -2.58
C LYS A 365 -21.00 -0.58 -2.04
N ILE A 366 -20.78 -0.61 -0.72
CA ILE A 366 -20.32 -1.78 0.02
C ILE A 366 -21.54 -2.35 0.73
N HIS A 367 -21.94 -3.56 0.35
CA HIS A 367 -23.11 -4.22 0.93
C HIS A 367 -22.81 -4.65 2.38
N ARG A 368 -21.66 -5.29 2.58
CA ARG A 368 -21.20 -5.82 3.86
C ARG A 368 -19.80 -5.30 4.18
N LEU A 369 -19.69 -4.36 5.10
CA LEU A 369 -18.39 -3.84 5.56
C LEU A 369 -17.96 -4.56 6.84
N VAL A 370 -16.91 -5.39 6.76
CA VAL A 370 -16.38 -6.09 7.95
C VAL A 370 -15.52 -5.12 8.76
N SER A 371 -16.12 -4.35 9.66
CA SER A 371 -15.40 -3.34 10.46
C SER A 371 -16.21 -2.77 11.62
N MET A 372 -15.61 -2.78 12.81
CA MET A 372 -16.09 -2.00 13.96
C MET A 372 -15.57 -0.55 14.01
N SER A 373 -14.64 -0.14 13.14
CA SER A 373 -14.07 1.21 13.17
C SER A 373 -15.00 2.27 12.54
N ASN A 374 -15.44 3.24 13.36
CA ASN A 374 -16.20 4.39 12.86
C ASN A 374 -15.33 5.27 11.98
N MET A 375 -14.07 5.54 12.34
CA MET A 375 -13.16 6.32 11.49
C MET A 375 -13.08 5.78 10.04
N LYS A 376 -13.04 4.45 9.87
CA LYS A 376 -13.07 3.82 8.55
C LYS A 376 -14.42 3.96 7.87
N PHE A 377 -15.51 3.74 8.60
CA PHE A 377 -16.88 3.89 8.09
C PHE A 377 -17.18 5.34 7.66
N ASP A 378 -16.82 6.31 8.48
CA ASP A 378 -17.03 7.74 8.25
C ASP A 378 -16.20 8.22 7.06
N ALA A 379 -14.95 7.75 6.93
CA ALA A 379 -14.14 8.05 5.74
C ALA A 379 -14.74 7.49 4.45
N ILE A 380 -15.27 6.25 4.47
CA ILE A 380 -15.92 5.61 3.31
C ILE A 380 -17.21 6.33 2.92
N THR A 381 -18.10 6.55 3.89
CA THR A 381 -19.40 7.16 3.65
C THR A 381 -19.26 8.64 3.32
N GLY A 382 -18.36 9.35 3.99
CA GLY A 382 -18.01 10.74 3.70
C GLY A 382 -17.39 10.94 2.31
N SER A 383 -16.79 9.90 1.72
CA SER A 383 -16.31 9.93 0.34
C SER A 383 -17.40 9.61 -0.71
N GLY A 384 -18.65 9.38 -0.26
CA GLY A 384 -19.81 9.13 -1.12
C GLY A 384 -20.06 7.66 -1.43
N ILE A 385 -19.42 6.72 -0.72
CA ILE A 385 -19.68 5.27 -0.89
C ILE A 385 -20.75 4.85 0.12
N ALA A 386 -21.86 4.29 -0.38
CA ALA A 386 -22.92 3.77 0.48
C ALA A 386 -22.45 2.49 1.19
N VAL A 387 -22.75 2.36 2.49
CA VAL A 387 -22.50 1.14 3.27
C VAL A 387 -23.82 0.57 3.76
N GLY A 388 -24.09 -0.71 3.44
CA GLY A 388 -25.32 -1.41 3.83
C GLY A 388 -25.31 -1.83 5.29
N GLU A 389 -24.57 -2.88 5.60
CA GLU A 389 -24.40 -3.38 6.97
C GLU A 389 -22.93 -3.45 7.39
N ARG A 390 -22.69 -3.39 8.70
CA ARG A 390 -21.36 -3.56 9.30
C ARG A 390 -21.29 -4.91 9.99
N ILE A 391 -20.37 -5.74 9.56
CA ILE A 391 -20.16 -7.09 10.10
C ILE A 391 -19.11 -7.03 11.21
N ASN A 392 -19.49 -7.49 12.39
CA ASN A 392 -18.59 -7.61 13.53
C ASN A 392 -17.90 -8.97 13.54
N ILE A 393 -16.76 -9.01 14.24
CA ILE A 393 -16.12 -10.28 14.54
C ILE A 393 -16.97 -11.08 15.54
N PRO A 394 -17.10 -12.41 15.36
CA PRO A 394 -17.70 -13.30 16.36
C PRO A 394 -16.93 -13.27 17.69
N ASP A 395 -17.64 -13.35 18.82
CA ASP A 395 -17.05 -13.23 20.15
C ASP A 395 -16.03 -14.34 20.45
N GLU A 396 -16.28 -15.54 19.92
CA GLU A 396 -15.40 -16.71 20.05
C GLU A 396 -14.06 -16.56 19.33
N LEU A 397 -13.95 -15.60 18.39
CA LEU A 397 -12.71 -15.31 17.69
C LEU A 397 -11.89 -14.21 18.38
N ILE A 398 -12.42 -13.57 19.43
CA ILE A 398 -11.71 -12.52 20.18
C ILE A 398 -10.79 -13.19 21.22
N PRO A 399 -9.45 -13.05 21.12
CA PRO A 399 -8.55 -13.55 22.14
C PRO A 399 -8.83 -12.90 23.50
N ALA A 400 -8.59 -13.65 24.59
CA ALA A 400 -8.83 -13.15 25.94
C ALA A 400 -8.07 -11.85 26.25
N ASP A 401 -6.78 -11.78 25.89
CA ASP A 401 -5.93 -10.61 26.11
C ASP A 401 -6.39 -9.39 25.27
N ALA A 402 -6.91 -9.65 24.07
CA ALA A 402 -7.45 -8.61 23.20
C ALA A 402 -8.78 -8.00 23.70
N ARG A 403 -9.40 -8.56 24.75
CA ARG A 403 -10.60 -7.97 25.36
C ARG A 403 -10.34 -6.56 25.89
N VAL A 404 -9.12 -6.30 26.40
CA VAL A 404 -8.68 -4.96 26.81
C VAL A 404 -8.80 -3.96 25.66
N GLU A 405 -8.33 -4.35 24.47
CA GLU A 405 -8.43 -3.52 23.26
C GLU A 405 -9.89 -3.33 22.83
N MET A 406 -10.67 -4.41 22.83
CA MET A 406 -12.06 -4.39 22.38
C MET A 406 -12.92 -3.48 23.25
N ASP A 407 -12.85 -3.65 24.56
CA ASP A 407 -13.66 -2.89 25.51
C ASP A 407 -13.29 -1.40 25.46
N ALA A 408 -11.99 -1.09 25.39
CA ALA A 408 -11.51 0.28 25.22
C ALA A 408 -12.07 0.92 23.94
N LYS A 409 -12.03 0.21 22.82
CA LYS A 409 -12.54 0.70 21.53
C LYS A 409 -14.06 0.92 21.57
N MET A 410 -14.81 -0.01 22.13
CA MET A 410 -16.27 0.14 22.27
C MET A 410 -16.61 1.38 23.11
N ALA A 411 -15.94 1.59 24.23
CA ALA A 411 -16.12 2.79 25.06
C ALA A 411 -15.71 4.08 24.34
N ALA A 412 -14.71 4.03 23.46
CA ALA A 412 -14.32 5.15 22.59
C ALA A 412 -15.24 5.35 21.37
N GLY A 413 -16.40 4.67 21.34
CA GLY A 413 -17.44 4.86 20.35
C GLY A 413 -17.34 3.97 19.10
N TYR A 414 -16.45 2.98 19.07
CA TYR A 414 -16.42 2.02 17.96
C TYR A 414 -17.74 1.22 17.91
N PHE A 415 -18.19 0.90 16.70
CA PHE A 415 -19.45 0.20 16.48
C PHE A 415 -19.49 -1.17 17.17
N THR A 416 -20.53 -1.35 17.97
CA THR A 416 -20.91 -2.62 18.58
C THR A 416 -22.44 -2.71 18.61
N PRO A 417 -23.04 -3.85 18.24
CA PRO A 417 -24.47 -4.08 18.43
C PRO A 417 -24.82 -4.37 19.90
N GLY A 418 -23.81 -4.62 20.74
CA GLY A 418 -23.96 -4.99 22.14
C GLY A 418 -23.88 -3.80 23.11
N VAL A 419 -23.81 -4.12 24.41
CA VAL A 419 -23.69 -3.13 25.48
C VAL A 419 -22.30 -2.49 25.44
N VAL A 420 -22.25 -1.17 25.55
CA VAL A 420 -21.00 -0.42 25.70
C VAL A 420 -20.55 -0.52 27.16
N PRO A 421 -19.32 -1.00 27.43
CA PRO A 421 -18.83 -1.13 28.81
C PRO A 421 -18.82 0.21 29.55
N ASP A 422 -19.30 0.22 30.79
CA ASP A 422 -19.17 1.39 31.66
C ASP A 422 -17.75 1.55 32.26
N ALA A 423 -17.53 2.65 32.98
CA ALA A 423 -16.22 2.96 33.57
C ALA A 423 -15.72 1.92 34.59
N GLU A 424 -16.63 1.22 35.29
CA GLU A 424 -16.26 0.16 36.22
C GLU A 424 -16.02 -1.17 35.49
N GLU A 425 -16.74 -1.42 34.40
CA GLU A 425 -16.52 -2.57 33.53
C GLU A 425 -15.17 -2.51 32.81
N LEU A 426 -14.74 -1.33 32.35
CA LEU A 426 -13.43 -1.15 31.70
C LEU A 426 -12.24 -1.51 32.60
N LYS A 427 -12.41 -1.46 33.93
CA LYS A 427 -11.37 -1.86 34.90
C LYS A 427 -11.30 -3.37 35.11
N LYS A 428 -12.32 -4.13 34.67
CA LYS A 428 -12.40 -5.59 34.84
C LYS A 428 -11.54 -6.31 33.81
N ALA A 429 -11.56 -5.85 32.56
CA ALA A 429 -10.71 -6.41 31.50
C ALA A 429 -9.24 -6.13 31.83
N LYS A 430 -8.46 -7.21 32.02
CA LYS A 430 -7.04 -7.15 32.35
C LYS A 430 -6.24 -8.02 31.40
N GLY A 431 -5.23 -7.41 30.80
CA GLY A 431 -4.24 -8.12 30.01
C GLY A 431 -3.26 -8.88 30.89
N ARG A 432 -2.55 -9.84 30.27
CA ARG A 432 -1.55 -10.69 30.93
C ARG A 432 -0.40 -9.88 31.52
N GLY A 433 0.07 -10.34 32.67
CA GLY A 433 1.20 -9.76 33.38
C GLY A 433 2.54 -9.93 32.64
N LEU A 434 3.62 -9.37 33.20
CA LEU A 434 4.98 -9.56 32.66
C LEU A 434 5.60 -10.93 33.01
N SER A 435 5.04 -11.62 34.00
CA SER A 435 5.53 -12.90 34.53
C SER A 435 4.71 -14.12 34.09
N GLU A 436 3.73 -13.91 33.23
CA GLU A 436 2.87 -14.90 32.59
C GLU A 436 3.24 -14.99 31.11
#